data_AF-A0A9P5XH49-F1
#
_entry.id   AF-A0A9P5XH49-F1
#
_cell.length_a   1.000
_cell.length_b   1.000
_cell.length_c   1.000
_cell.angle_alpha   90.00
_cell.angle_beta   90.00
_cell.angle_gamma   90.00
#
_symmetry.space_group_name_H-M   'P 1'
#
loop_
_entity.id
_entity.type
_entity.pdbx_description
1 polymer ?
#
loop_
_entity_poly.entity_id
_entity_poly.type
_entity_poly.pdbx_seq_one_letter_code
_entity_poly.pdbx_strand_id
1 'polypeptide(L)'
;MGKFFDEIPEFIIPWIKEQKMFWVATAPLAPDGLVNVSPKGYEGTFHIANSKQVWYEDMTGSGVETIAHVGENGRITVLFTAFDGPPRICRIFGKGTVYERDTPEYNALLPPEERQPGSRSIIMVDIHKVGTSCGYSIPFYKFDGHRMKLRADLAQKQNTDVMAEEEAWSSQAEEIAIPIPEKGLRRYWRDNNEKSLDGIPGLRYAPNSRARFLYVDPKTIYQDRPSRSATRWISSQTVAAFTLGAVASAALVRVLHQQRFL
;
A
#
# COMPACT_ATOMS: atom_id res chain seq x y z
N MET A 1 2.94 -10.25 -25.30
CA MET A 1 4.26 -10.28 -24.62
C MET A 1 4.32 -9.09 -23.66
N GLY A 2 4.84 -9.28 -22.45
CA GLY A 2 5.01 -8.15 -21.51
C GLY A 2 6.08 -7.18 -22.00
N LYS A 3 6.00 -5.91 -21.59
CA LYS A 3 7.04 -4.91 -21.83
C LYS A 3 7.77 -4.63 -20.52
N PHE A 4 9.08 -4.42 -20.60
CA PHE A 4 9.90 -4.11 -19.44
C PHE A 4 10.60 -2.76 -19.62
N PHE A 5 10.77 -2.05 -18.51
CA PHE A 5 11.37 -0.72 -18.44
C PHE A 5 12.27 -0.67 -17.20
N ASP A 6 13.31 0.17 -17.21
CA ASP A 6 14.21 0.30 -16.06
C ASP A 6 13.72 1.34 -15.04
N GLU A 7 12.58 1.98 -15.32
CA GLU A 7 11.87 2.94 -14.47
C GLU A 7 10.39 2.99 -14.84
N ILE A 8 9.56 3.65 -14.03
CA ILE A 8 8.13 3.85 -14.30
C ILE A 8 7.97 4.76 -15.50
N PRO A 9 7.41 4.27 -16.63
CA PRO A 9 7.17 5.13 -17.79
C PRO A 9 6.09 6.18 -17.48
N GLU A 10 6.26 7.41 -17.96
CA GLU A 10 5.32 8.50 -17.68
C GLU A 10 3.86 8.14 -18.01
N PHE A 11 3.63 7.42 -19.11
CA PHE A 11 2.29 7.05 -19.56
C PHE A 11 1.53 6.12 -18.59
N ILE A 12 2.21 5.44 -17.66
CA ILE A 12 1.57 4.52 -16.71
C ILE A 12 1.26 5.19 -15.36
N ILE A 13 1.92 6.30 -15.04
CA ILE A 13 1.78 7.00 -13.76
C ILE A 13 0.32 7.36 -13.45
N PRO A 14 -0.47 7.95 -14.38
CA PRO A 14 -1.87 8.27 -14.10
C PRO A 14 -2.67 7.03 -13.72
N TRP A 15 -2.48 5.93 -14.46
CA TRP A 15 -3.17 4.67 -14.21
C TRP A 15 -2.80 4.05 -12.85
N ILE A 16 -1.53 4.11 -12.44
CA ILE A 16 -1.11 3.64 -11.11
C ILE A 16 -1.83 4.43 -10.01
N LYS A 17 -1.91 5.76 -10.14
CA LYS A 17 -2.55 6.64 -9.16
C LYS A 17 -4.06 6.41 -9.03
N GLU A 18 -4.72 5.89 -10.06
CA GLU A 18 -6.15 5.57 -10.03
C GLU A 18 -6.45 4.27 -9.27
N GLN A 19 -5.46 3.40 -9.07
CA GLN A 19 -5.69 2.09 -8.46
C GLN A 19 -6.06 2.22 -6.99
N LYS A 20 -7.14 1.53 -6.59
CA LYS A 20 -7.66 1.53 -5.21
C LYS A 20 -6.95 0.55 -4.28
N MET A 21 -6.14 -0.34 -4.85
CA MET A 21 -5.34 -1.31 -4.12
C MET A 21 -4.12 -1.75 -4.92
N PHE A 22 -3.13 -2.28 -4.21
CA PHE A 22 -1.94 -2.91 -4.76
C PHE A 22 -1.57 -4.13 -3.91
N TRP A 23 -0.69 -5.00 -4.43
CA TRP A 23 -0.15 -6.14 -3.68
C TRP A 23 1.34 -5.96 -3.50
N VAL A 24 1.83 -6.38 -2.35
CA VAL A 24 3.25 -6.38 -2.02
C VAL A 24 3.68 -7.82 -1.81
N ALA A 25 4.67 -8.26 -2.57
CA ALA A 25 5.30 -9.56 -2.41
C ALA A 25 6.72 -9.40 -1.86
N THR A 26 7.05 -10.18 -0.84
CA THR A 26 8.39 -10.26 -0.23
C THR A 26 8.69 -11.70 0.15
N ALA A 27 9.97 -12.07 0.29
CA ALA A 27 10.36 -13.41 0.71
C ALA A 27 11.60 -13.35 1.61
N PRO A 28 11.67 -14.20 2.65
CA PRO A 28 12.85 -14.31 3.50
C PRO A 28 14.00 -15.01 2.75
N LEU A 29 15.21 -14.94 3.30
CA LEU A 29 16.40 -15.62 2.76
C LEU A 29 16.33 -17.13 2.97
N ALA A 30 15.69 -17.57 4.06
CA ALA A 30 15.53 -18.97 4.38
C ALA A 30 14.82 -19.71 3.22
N PRO A 31 15.39 -20.82 2.72
CA PRO A 31 14.83 -21.54 1.58
C PRO A 31 13.46 -22.18 1.86
N ASP A 32 13.15 -22.41 3.14
CA ASP A 32 11.90 -22.93 3.68
C ASP A 32 11.02 -21.85 4.33
N GLY A 33 11.45 -20.58 4.29
CA GLY A 33 10.71 -19.47 4.87
C GLY A 33 9.45 -19.10 4.09
N LEU A 34 8.52 -18.43 4.76
CA LEU A 34 7.20 -18.14 4.22
C LEU A 34 7.26 -16.95 3.24
N VAL A 35 6.97 -17.22 1.97
CA VAL A 35 6.76 -16.14 0.98
C VAL A 35 5.49 -15.36 1.35
N ASN A 36 5.63 -14.05 1.45
CA ASN A 36 4.53 -13.16 1.81
C ASN A 36 3.94 -12.48 0.57
N VAL A 37 2.62 -12.39 0.52
CA VAL A 37 1.87 -11.56 -0.45
C VAL A 37 0.74 -10.85 0.29
N SER A 38 0.85 -9.52 0.40
CA SER A 38 -0.09 -8.71 1.18
C SER A 38 -0.82 -7.70 0.28
N PRO A 39 -2.17 -7.70 0.22
CA PRO A 39 -2.90 -6.60 -0.39
C PRO A 39 -2.86 -5.36 0.51
N LYS A 40 -2.75 -4.18 -0.12
CA LYS A 40 -2.78 -2.85 0.50
C LYS A 40 -3.84 -2.03 -0.23
N GLY A 41 -4.67 -1.28 0.50
CA GLY A 41 -5.89 -0.69 -0.10
C GLY A 41 -6.45 0.53 0.62
N TYR A 42 -5.61 1.29 1.30
CA TYR A 42 -5.98 2.59 1.82
C TYR A 42 -5.69 3.68 0.79
N GLU A 43 -6.67 4.53 0.53
CA GLU A 43 -6.48 5.68 -0.34
C GLU A 43 -5.41 6.61 0.20
N GLY A 44 -4.63 7.20 -0.69
CA GLY A 44 -3.56 8.13 -0.32
C GLY A 44 -2.35 7.50 0.36
N THR A 45 -2.18 6.17 0.32
CA THR A 45 -1.02 5.50 0.95
C THR A 45 0.09 5.12 -0.01
N PHE A 46 -0.12 5.14 -1.33
CA PHE A 46 0.92 4.82 -2.32
C PHE A 46 1.36 6.08 -3.06
N HIS A 47 2.66 6.33 -3.12
CA HIS A 47 3.24 7.55 -3.65
C HIS A 47 4.36 7.24 -4.64
N ILE A 48 4.37 7.99 -5.74
CA ILE A 48 5.46 7.97 -6.72
C ILE A 48 6.33 9.20 -6.44
N ALA A 49 7.52 8.97 -5.88
CA ALA A 49 8.46 10.04 -5.58
C ALA A 49 9.14 10.55 -6.86
N ASN A 50 9.53 9.63 -7.75
CA ASN A 50 10.03 9.90 -9.09
C ASN A 50 9.91 8.63 -9.97
N SER A 51 10.43 8.64 -11.20
CA SER A 51 10.37 7.48 -12.10
C SER A 51 11.05 6.22 -11.55
N LYS A 52 12.06 6.38 -10.68
CA LYS A 52 12.88 5.30 -10.11
C LYS A 52 12.60 5.02 -8.64
N GLN A 53 11.65 5.70 -8.03
CA GLN A 53 11.41 5.56 -6.61
C GLN A 53 9.93 5.74 -6.28
N VAL A 54 9.40 4.77 -5.53
CA VAL A 54 8.06 4.81 -4.96
C VAL A 54 8.14 4.53 -3.48
N TRP A 55 7.13 4.94 -2.74
CA TRP A 55 6.98 4.52 -1.36
C TRP A 55 5.51 4.32 -1.04
N TYR A 56 5.26 3.56 0.02
CA TYR A 56 3.92 3.51 0.58
C TYR A 56 3.94 3.59 2.09
N GLU A 57 2.89 4.22 2.63
CA GLU A 57 2.58 4.26 4.05
C GLU A 57 2.11 2.86 4.51
N ASP A 58 2.95 2.13 5.24
CA ASP A 58 2.59 0.83 5.79
C ASP A 58 1.79 1.04 7.07
N MET A 59 0.52 0.71 6.96
CA MET A 59 -0.44 0.75 8.05
C MET A 59 -0.28 -0.48 8.95
N THR A 60 -0.63 -0.29 10.21
CA THR A 60 -0.64 -1.36 11.21
C THR A 60 -1.61 -2.47 10.82
N GLY A 61 -1.12 -3.70 10.89
CA GLY A 61 -1.90 -4.92 10.77
C GLY A 61 -1.30 -6.02 11.65
N SER A 62 -1.91 -7.20 11.62
CA SER A 62 -1.45 -8.34 12.43
C SER A 62 -0.09 -8.88 12.01
N GLY A 63 0.29 -8.73 10.74
CA GLY A 63 1.57 -9.19 10.20
C GLY A 63 2.63 -8.09 10.11
N VAL A 64 3.89 -8.51 10.00
CA VAL A 64 5.08 -7.64 9.82
C VAL A 64 6.09 -8.20 8.80
N GLU A 65 5.65 -9.14 7.98
CA GLU A 65 6.47 -9.94 7.05
C GLU A 65 7.16 -9.04 6.02
N THR A 66 6.48 -8.02 5.49
CA THR A 66 7.12 -7.07 4.57
C THR A 66 8.28 -6.34 5.23
N ILE A 67 8.08 -5.79 6.42
CA ILE A 67 9.13 -5.08 7.16
C ILE A 67 10.29 -6.03 7.48
N ALA A 68 9.98 -7.24 7.95
CA ALA A 68 10.99 -8.24 8.31
C ALA A 68 11.81 -8.70 7.09
N HIS A 69 11.17 -9.09 5.99
CA HIS A 69 11.85 -9.55 4.77
C HIS A 69 12.64 -8.42 4.10
N VAL A 70 12.09 -7.20 4.08
CA VAL A 70 12.80 -6.03 3.54
C VAL A 70 14.00 -5.67 4.41
N GLY A 71 13.85 -5.68 5.73
CA GLY A 71 14.95 -5.45 6.67
C GLY A 71 16.06 -6.51 6.59
N GLU A 72 15.71 -7.75 6.24
CA GLU A 72 16.66 -8.84 6.06
C GLU A 72 17.39 -8.76 4.71
N ASN A 73 16.66 -8.63 3.60
CA ASN A 73 17.24 -8.80 2.26
C ASN A 73 16.78 -7.78 1.21
N GLY A 74 15.81 -6.91 1.55
CA GLY A 74 15.35 -5.82 0.68
C GLY A 74 14.54 -6.26 -0.54
N ARG A 75 14.28 -7.55 -0.78
CA ARG A 75 13.56 -7.97 -2.00
C ARG A 75 12.07 -7.67 -1.89
N ILE A 76 11.57 -6.87 -2.82
CA ILE A 76 10.16 -6.47 -2.86
C ILE A 76 9.64 -6.37 -4.30
N THR A 77 8.38 -6.73 -4.49
CA THR A 77 7.63 -6.44 -5.72
C THR A 77 6.29 -5.83 -5.37
N VAL A 78 5.96 -4.72 -6.01
CA VAL A 78 4.62 -4.12 -5.97
C VAL A 78 3.87 -4.47 -7.24
N LEU A 79 2.65 -4.98 -7.11
CA LEU A 79 1.77 -5.34 -8.21
C LEU A 79 0.55 -4.42 -8.20
N PHE A 80 0.18 -3.95 -9.39
CA PHE A 80 -1.10 -3.31 -9.68
C PHE A 80 -1.85 -4.12 -10.73
N THR A 81 -3.16 -4.20 -10.56
CA THR A 81 -4.06 -5.00 -11.40
C THR A 81 -5.29 -4.18 -11.72
N ALA A 82 -5.57 -4.00 -13.02
CA ALA A 82 -6.80 -3.35 -13.46
C ALA A 82 -7.99 -4.27 -13.18
N PHE A 83 -8.93 -3.78 -12.36
CA PHE A 83 -10.23 -4.41 -12.14
C PHE A 83 -11.37 -3.68 -12.84
N ASP A 84 -11.09 -2.52 -13.43
CA ASP A 84 -11.97 -1.78 -14.30
C ASP A 84 -11.20 -1.31 -15.53
N GLY A 85 -11.94 -0.80 -16.53
CA GLY A 85 -11.32 -0.23 -17.73
C GLY A 85 -10.49 -1.23 -18.55
N PRO A 86 -9.42 -0.77 -19.23
CA PRO A 86 -8.63 -1.62 -20.12
C PRO A 86 -7.76 -2.63 -19.33
N PRO A 87 -7.64 -3.89 -19.79
CA PRO A 87 -6.93 -4.94 -19.04
C PRO A 87 -5.43 -4.66 -18.97
N ARG A 88 -4.93 -4.42 -17.76
CA ARG A 88 -3.52 -4.07 -17.49
C ARG A 88 -3.05 -4.64 -16.16
N ILE A 89 -1.80 -5.09 -16.16
CA ILE A 89 -1.05 -5.45 -14.96
C ILE A 89 0.29 -4.70 -14.99
N CYS A 90 0.68 -4.13 -13.86
CA CYS A 90 2.00 -3.52 -13.67
C CYS A 90 2.71 -4.14 -12.47
N ARG A 91 3.98 -4.50 -12.64
CA ARG A 91 4.87 -4.96 -11.58
C ARG A 91 6.02 -3.98 -11.45
N ILE A 92 6.26 -3.49 -10.25
CA ILE A 92 7.43 -2.70 -9.87
C ILE A 92 8.32 -3.63 -9.05
N PHE A 93 9.48 -3.96 -9.59
CA PHE A 93 10.51 -4.73 -8.91
C PHE A 93 11.54 -3.75 -8.37
N GLY A 94 11.99 -3.97 -7.14
CA GLY A 94 12.95 -3.08 -6.53
C GLY A 94 13.59 -3.61 -5.27
N LYS A 95 14.39 -2.75 -4.66
CA LYS A 95 14.96 -2.94 -3.34
C LYS A 95 14.22 -2.04 -2.35
N GLY A 96 13.69 -2.66 -1.30
CA GLY A 96 12.97 -1.97 -0.25
C GLY A 96 13.91 -1.43 0.83
N THR A 97 13.50 -0.33 1.45
CA THR A 97 14.05 0.20 2.71
C THR A 97 12.89 0.56 3.63
N VAL A 98 13.00 0.19 4.91
CA VAL A 98 11.99 0.50 5.93
C VAL A 98 12.40 1.75 6.68
N TYR A 99 11.54 2.77 6.66
CA TYR A 99 11.64 3.91 7.56
C TYR A 99 10.54 3.78 8.60
N GLU A 100 10.89 3.36 9.81
CA GLU A 100 9.91 3.21 10.88
C GLU A 100 9.43 4.57 11.38
N ARG A 101 8.22 4.59 11.96
CA ARG A 101 7.65 5.78 12.58
C ARG A 101 8.67 6.45 13.49
N ASP A 102 8.77 7.78 13.34
CA ASP A 102 9.64 8.70 14.06
C ASP A 102 11.12 8.67 13.72
N THR A 103 11.54 7.86 12.74
CA THR A 103 12.84 8.07 12.10
C THR A 103 12.86 9.40 11.32
N PRO A 104 14.02 10.08 11.18
CA PRO A 104 14.11 11.32 10.41
C PRO A 104 13.56 11.20 8.99
N GLU A 105 13.83 10.09 8.32
CA GLU A 105 13.38 9.79 6.95
C GLU A 105 11.86 9.66 6.87
N TYR A 106 11.27 8.98 7.86
CA TYR A 106 9.80 8.87 7.97
C TYR A 106 9.15 10.24 8.18
N ASN A 107 9.70 11.05 9.08
CA ASN A 107 9.17 12.38 9.39
C ASN A 107 9.30 13.35 8.21
N ALA A 108 10.36 13.23 7.41
CA ALA A 108 10.58 14.06 6.23
C ALA A 108 9.61 13.74 5.08
N LEU A 109 9.19 12.48 4.96
CA LEU A 109 8.27 12.03 3.91
C LEU A 109 6.80 12.15 4.33
N LEU A 110 6.51 11.95 5.61
CA LEU A 110 5.14 11.89 6.14
C LEU A 110 5.05 12.60 7.50
N PRO A 111 4.77 13.92 7.49
CA PRO A 111 4.70 14.72 8.71
C PRO A 111 3.49 14.31 9.57
N PRO A 112 3.51 14.57 10.89
CA PRO A 112 2.49 14.10 11.84
C PRO A 112 1.03 14.27 11.42
N GLU A 113 0.70 15.41 10.82
CA GLU A 113 -0.63 15.83 10.39
C GLU A 113 -1.17 15.08 9.17
N GLU A 114 -0.29 14.48 8.36
CA GLU A 114 -0.67 13.70 7.17
C GLU A 114 -0.78 12.20 7.44
N ARG A 115 -0.29 11.74 8.60
CA ARG A 115 -0.25 10.31 8.95
C ARG A 115 -1.66 9.76 9.12
N GLN A 116 -1.93 8.63 8.50
CA GLN A 116 -3.14 7.89 8.76
C GLN A 116 -3.10 7.25 10.16
N PRO A 117 -4.26 7.04 10.82
CA PRO A 117 -4.31 6.35 12.10
C PRO A 117 -3.70 4.95 12.01
N GLY A 118 -2.73 4.66 12.89
CA GLY A 118 -2.00 3.39 12.84
C GLY A 118 -0.89 3.30 11.79
N SER A 119 -0.42 4.43 11.26
CA SER A 119 0.78 4.45 10.43
C SER A 119 2.03 4.08 11.23
N ARG A 120 2.74 3.02 10.79
CA ARG A 120 3.87 2.43 11.55
C ARG A 120 5.22 2.50 10.83
N SER A 121 5.22 2.57 9.50
CA SER A 121 6.45 2.74 8.72
C SER A 121 6.15 3.23 7.31
N ILE A 122 7.17 3.72 6.63
CA ILE A 122 7.19 3.90 5.19
C ILE A 122 8.06 2.80 4.60
N ILE A 123 7.57 2.17 3.54
CA ILE A 123 8.36 1.23 2.74
C ILE A 123 8.76 1.96 1.47
N MET A 124 9.99 2.44 1.44
CA MET A 124 10.61 3.03 0.26
C MET A 124 11.06 1.91 -0.67
N VAL A 125 10.89 2.07 -1.98
CA VAL A 125 11.29 1.10 -2.99
C VAL A 125 12.10 1.79 -4.07
N ASP A 126 13.38 1.45 -4.14
CA ASP A 126 14.28 1.83 -5.22
C ASP A 126 14.08 0.86 -6.39
N ILE A 127 13.61 1.40 -7.52
CA ILE A 127 13.14 0.62 -8.66
C ILE A 127 14.32 0.25 -9.55
N HIS A 128 14.44 -1.04 -9.86
CA HIS A 128 15.38 -1.52 -10.88
C HIS A 128 14.69 -2.04 -12.14
N LYS A 129 13.38 -2.32 -12.09
CA LYS A 129 12.62 -2.86 -13.21
C LYS A 129 11.13 -2.63 -13.04
N VAL A 130 10.46 -2.31 -14.13
CA VAL A 130 9.01 -2.26 -14.24
C VAL A 130 8.58 -3.19 -15.36
N GLY A 131 7.61 -4.06 -15.08
CA GLY A 131 7.03 -4.98 -16.06
C GLY A 131 5.55 -4.70 -16.27
N THR A 132 5.13 -4.50 -17.50
CA THR A 132 3.71 -4.38 -17.86
C THR A 132 3.26 -5.58 -18.68
N SER A 133 2.08 -6.09 -18.39
CA SER A 133 1.47 -7.18 -19.16
C SER A 133 -0.01 -6.93 -19.34
N CYS A 134 -0.59 -7.53 -20.37
CA CYS A 134 -2.04 -7.55 -20.51
C CYS A 134 -2.67 -8.46 -19.43
N GLY A 135 -3.89 -8.14 -19.02
CA GLY A 135 -4.66 -8.90 -18.04
C GLY A 135 -5.97 -9.42 -18.61
N TYR A 136 -6.01 -9.95 -19.84
CA TYR A 136 -7.27 -10.35 -20.51
C TYR A 136 -8.12 -11.36 -19.73
N SER A 137 -7.50 -12.16 -18.86
CA SER A 137 -8.20 -13.12 -17.99
C SER A 137 -8.58 -12.54 -16.63
N ILE A 138 -8.18 -11.31 -16.31
CA ILE A 138 -8.50 -10.67 -15.03
C ILE A 138 -9.95 -10.19 -15.09
N PRO A 139 -10.81 -10.61 -14.14
CA PRO A 139 -12.21 -10.23 -14.16
C PRO A 139 -12.42 -8.77 -13.75
N PHE A 140 -13.55 -8.22 -14.19
CA PHE A 140 -14.01 -6.91 -13.74
C PHE A 140 -14.55 -6.97 -12.31
N TYR A 141 -14.24 -5.95 -11.51
CA TYR A 141 -14.88 -5.66 -10.23
C TYR A 141 -15.35 -4.22 -10.20
N LYS A 142 -16.48 -4.00 -9.51
CA LYS A 142 -16.97 -2.65 -9.23
C LYS A 142 -16.52 -2.24 -7.83
N PHE A 143 -15.83 -1.11 -7.73
CA PHE A 143 -15.45 -0.51 -6.45
C PHE A 143 -16.69 0.08 -5.76
N ASP A 144 -17.01 -0.41 -4.56
CA ASP A 144 -18.15 0.06 -3.73
C ASP A 144 -17.69 0.93 -2.53
N GLY A 145 -16.37 1.14 -2.37
CA GLY A 145 -15.78 1.92 -1.30
C GLY A 145 -14.77 1.16 -0.42
N HIS A 146 -14.06 1.91 0.43
CA HIS A 146 -13.06 1.36 1.35
C HIS A 146 -13.69 0.74 2.62
N ARG A 147 -12.97 -0.22 3.22
CA ARG A 147 -13.32 -0.80 4.52
C ARG A 147 -12.76 0.08 5.65
N MET A 148 -13.65 0.68 6.44
CA MET A 148 -13.26 1.67 7.46
C MET A 148 -12.91 1.08 8.84
N LYS A 149 -13.32 -0.17 9.11
CA LYS A 149 -13.21 -0.79 10.44
C LYS A 149 -11.79 -0.77 10.99
N LEU A 150 -10.80 -1.21 10.20
CA LEU A 150 -9.41 -1.23 10.64
C LEU A 150 -8.88 0.19 10.93
N ARG A 151 -9.23 1.19 10.11
CA ARG A 151 -8.81 2.59 10.34
C ARG A 151 -9.41 3.14 11.63
N ALA A 152 -10.69 2.85 11.89
CA ALA A 152 -11.37 3.24 13.13
C ALA A 152 -10.79 2.55 14.37
N ASP A 153 -10.47 1.26 14.27
CA ASP A 153 -9.87 0.50 15.37
C ASP A 153 -8.46 1.02 15.69
N LEU A 154 -7.67 1.35 14.67
CA LEU A 154 -6.34 1.93 14.84
C LEU A 154 -6.41 3.33 15.43
N ALA A 155 -7.39 4.17 15.04
CA ALA A 155 -7.63 5.46 15.68
C ALA A 155 -7.98 5.31 17.16
N GLN A 156 -8.81 4.34 17.53
CA GLN A 156 -9.14 4.09 18.94
C GLN A 156 -7.91 3.65 19.75
N LYS A 157 -7.09 2.73 19.22
CA LYS A 157 -5.83 2.31 19.86
C LYS A 157 -4.88 3.49 20.03
N GLN A 158 -4.73 4.30 18.98
CA GLN A 158 -3.89 5.50 18.98
C GLN A 158 -4.38 6.51 20.02
N ASN A 159 -5.68 6.80 20.06
CA ASN A 159 -6.25 7.72 21.06
C ASN A 159 -6.05 7.20 22.49
N THR A 160 -6.02 5.89 22.69
CA THR A 160 -5.73 5.30 24.01
C THR A 160 -4.32 5.69 24.46
N ASP A 161 -3.33 5.67 23.56
CA ASP A 161 -1.98 6.16 23.85
C ASP A 161 -2.00 7.68 24.13
N VAL A 162 -2.72 8.48 23.34
CA VAL A 162 -2.83 9.94 23.53
C VAL A 162 -3.37 10.29 24.91
N MET A 163 -4.47 9.66 25.34
CA MET A 163 -5.09 9.94 26.65
C MET A 163 -4.16 9.55 27.81
N ALA A 164 -3.46 8.41 27.68
CA ALA A 164 -2.50 7.99 28.69
C ALA A 164 -1.31 8.96 28.78
N GLU A 165 -0.80 9.44 27.64
CA GLU A 165 0.27 10.45 27.58
C GLU A 165 -0.19 11.79 28.20
N GLU A 166 -1.43 12.22 27.95
CA GLU A 166 -2.02 13.44 28.55
C GLU A 166 -2.17 13.33 30.08
N GLU A 167 -2.68 12.21 30.58
CA GLU A 167 -2.82 11.95 32.01
C GLU A 167 -1.46 11.94 32.71
N ALA A 168 -0.46 11.25 32.13
CA ALA A 168 0.90 11.23 32.63
C ALA A 168 1.50 12.65 32.71
N TRP A 169 1.36 13.46 31.65
CA TRP A 169 1.90 14.81 31.62
C TRP A 169 1.24 15.75 32.65
N SER A 170 -0.05 15.56 32.89
CA SER A 170 -0.79 16.35 33.89
C SER A 170 -0.33 16.08 35.33
N SER A 171 0.32 14.94 35.58
CA SER A 171 0.77 14.50 36.90
C SER A 171 2.18 15.00 37.32
N GLN A 172 2.84 15.85 36.53
CA GLN A 172 4.15 16.49 36.83
C GLN A 172 5.32 15.55 37.19
N ALA A 173 5.31 14.27 36.82
CA ALA A 173 6.49 13.43 37.06
C ALA A 173 7.64 13.80 36.09
N GLU A 174 8.81 14.12 36.65
CA GLU A 174 9.95 14.76 35.96
C GLU A 174 10.72 13.85 34.99
N GLU A 175 10.37 12.57 34.87
CA GLU A 175 11.00 11.66 33.90
C GLU A 175 10.10 10.44 33.61
N ILE A 176 8.93 10.67 33.01
CA ILE A 176 7.96 9.59 32.77
C ILE A 176 8.35 8.81 31.50
N ALA A 177 8.71 7.54 31.68
CA ALA A 177 8.68 6.57 30.59
C ALA A 177 7.30 6.62 29.91
N ILE A 178 7.26 6.76 28.58
CA ILE A 178 6.00 6.91 27.83
C ILE A 178 5.03 5.80 28.25
N PRO A 179 3.80 6.14 28.70
CA PRO A 179 2.85 5.15 29.12
C PRO A 179 2.45 4.27 27.92
N ILE A 180 2.34 2.97 28.16
CA ILE A 180 1.98 1.98 27.14
C ILE A 180 0.74 1.25 27.62
N PRO A 181 -0.44 1.85 27.44
CA PRO A 181 -1.69 1.25 27.89
C PRO A 181 -1.93 -0.08 27.18
N GLU A 182 -2.57 -1.03 27.87
CA GLU A 182 -2.80 -2.39 27.36
C GLU A 182 -3.54 -2.41 26.01
N LYS A 183 -4.45 -1.46 25.80
CA LYS A 183 -5.23 -1.33 24.56
C LYS A 183 -4.62 -0.34 23.55
N GLY A 184 -3.45 0.22 23.88
CA GLY A 184 -2.71 1.17 23.05
C GLY A 184 -2.19 0.59 21.74
N LEU A 185 -1.84 1.48 20.82
CA LEU A 185 -1.24 1.13 19.54
C LEU A 185 0.21 0.68 19.72
N ARG A 186 0.98 1.34 20.60
CA ARG A 186 2.35 0.92 20.94
C ARG A 186 2.39 -0.50 21.51
N ARG A 187 1.46 -0.81 22.42
CA ARG A 187 1.33 -2.15 22.99
C ARG A 187 1.03 -3.18 21.90
N TYR A 188 0.10 -2.85 21.01
CA TYR A 188 -0.23 -3.72 19.88
C TYR A 188 0.99 -4.04 19.00
N TRP A 189 1.84 -3.03 18.72
CA TRP A 189 3.07 -3.26 17.95
C TRP A 189 4.06 -4.16 18.65
N ARG A 190 4.28 -3.99 19.96
CA ARG A 190 5.15 -4.87 20.75
C ARG A 190 4.69 -6.33 20.68
N ASP A 191 3.40 -6.53 20.86
CA ASP A 191 2.83 -7.87 20.97
C ASP A 191 2.73 -8.58 19.61
N ASN A 192 2.57 -7.84 18.50
CA ASN A 192 2.20 -8.43 17.20
C ASN A 192 3.18 -8.13 16.05
N ASN A 193 4.07 -7.15 16.18
CA ASN A 193 4.84 -6.65 15.03
C ASN A 193 6.36 -6.60 15.27
N GLU A 194 6.88 -7.08 16.40
CA GLU A 194 8.33 -7.16 16.61
C GLU A 194 8.99 -8.31 15.84
N LYS A 195 8.21 -9.33 15.42
CA LYS A 195 8.72 -10.50 14.70
C LYS A 195 7.72 -10.99 13.65
N SER A 196 8.23 -11.47 12.51
CA SER A 196 7.43 -12.20 11.52
C SER A 196 7.02 -13.59 12.03
N LEU A 197 6.17 -14.28 11.26
CA LEU A 197 5.81 -15.68 11.52
C LEU A 197 7.02 -16.61 11.56
N ASP A 198 8.07 -16.31 10.78
CA ASP A 198 9.34 -17.05 10.76
C ASP A 198 10.33 -16.59 11.85
N GLY A 199 9.91 -15.71 12.75
CA GLY A 199 10.74 -15.18 13.84
C GLY A 199 11.76 -14.12 13.41
N ILE A 200 11.72 -13.65 12.16
CA ILE A 200 12.62 -12.61 11.64
C ILE A 200 12.25 -11.27 12.29
N PRO A 201 13.22 -10.46 12.76
CA PRO A 201 12.94 -9.16 13.38
C PRO A 201 12.11 -8.24 12.47
N GLY A 202 10.98 -7.77 12.99
CA GLY A 202 10.09 -6.78 12.38
C GLY A 202 10.38 -5.36 12.85
N LEU A 203 9.38 -4.68 13.39
CA LEU A 203 9.51 -3.32 13.95
C LEU A 203 10.48 -3.29 15.14
N ARG A 204 11.29 -2.23 15.23
CA ARG A 204 12.27 -2.02 16.31
C ARG A 204 12.08 -0.66 16.99
N TYR A 205 11.76 0.36 16.22
CA TYR A 205 11.68 1.75 16.68
C TYR A 205 10.24 2.20 16.96
N ALA A 206 9.29 1.86 16.08
CA ALA A 206 7.89 2.29 16.23
C ALA A 206 7.24 1.89 17.57
N PRO A 207 7.44 0.66 18.12
CA PRO A 207 6.88 0.28 19.43
C PRO A 207 7.42 1.10 20.61
N ASN A 208 8.56 1.77 20.42
CA ASN A 208 9.27 2.57 21.42
C ASN A 208 9.31 4.06 21.05
N SER A 209 8.56 4.47 20.01
CA SER A 209 8.61 5.81 19.48
C SER A 209 8.19 6.83 20.54
N ARG A 210 8.79 8.03 20.49
CA ARG A 210 8.49 9.09 21.45
C ARG A 210 7.63 10.22 20.93
N ALA A 211 7.36 10.26 19.62
CA ALA A 211 6.46 11.27 19.10
C ALA A 211 5.03 10.96 19.55
N ARG A 212 4.38 11.99 20.07
CA ARG A 212 2.98 11.97 20.44
C ARG A 212 2.12 11.70 19.21
N PHE A 213 1.11 10.86 19.39
CA PHE A 213 0.09 10.68 18.37
C PHE A 213 -0.88 11.88 18.35
N LEU A 214 -1.44 12.17 17.19
CA LEU A 214 -2.55 13.12 17.10
C LEU A 214 -3.85 12.38 17.45
N TYR A 215 -4.71 13.02 18.25
CA TYR A 215 -6.04 12.49 18.51
C TYR A 215 -6.86 12.48 17.22
N VAL A 216 -7.58 11.40 16.96
CA VAL A 216 -8.44 11.25 15.78
C VAL A 216 -9.84 10.85 16.22
N ASP A 217 -10.85 11.70 16.00
CA ASP A 217 -12.24 11.33 16.31
C ASP A 217 -12.69 10.15 15.41
N PRO A 218 -12.99 8.96 15.96
CA PRO A 218 -13.41 7.82 15.14
C PRO A 218 -14.68 8.06 14.32
N LYS A 219 -15.50 9.06 14.69
CA LYS A 219 -16.71 9.41 13.93
C LYS A 219 -16.39 10.01 12.57
N THR A 220 -15.30 10.77 12.44
CA THR A 220 -14.91 11.39 11.15
C THR A 220 -14.51 10.32 10.13
N ILE A 221 -13.94 9.20 10.58
CA ILE A 221 -13.55 8.07 9.73
C ILE A 221 -14.74 7.46 8.98
N TYR A 222 -15.96 7.50 9.55
CA TYR A 222 -17.15 6.96 8.89
C TYR A 222 -17.90 7.99 8.04
N GLN A 223 -17.58 9.28 8.17
CA GLN A 223 -18.22 10.35 7.40
C GLN A 223 -17.74 10.40 5.94
N ASP A 224 -16.53 9.90 5.66
CA ASP A 224 -15.98 9.74 4.30
C ASP A 224 -16.61 8.59 3.50
N ARG A 225 -17.68 7.95 3.99
CA ARG A 225 -18.40 6.95 3.18
C ARG A 225 -19.10 7.67 2.03
N PRO A 226 -18.78 7.37 0.75
CA PRO A 226 -19.65 7.81 -0.33
C PRO A 226 -21.05 7.29 -0.04
N SER A 227 -22.06 8.17 -0.14
CA SER A 227 -23.45 7.73 -0.11
C SER A 227 -23.61 6.70 -1.22
N ARG A 228 -24.34 5.61 -0.96
CA ARG A 228 -24.65 4.61 -1.99
C ARG A 228 -25.46 5.31 -3.09
N SER A 229 -24.77 5.81 -4.10
CA SER A 229 -25.40 6.37 -5.30
C SER A 229 -26.06 5.22 -6.05
N ALA A 230 -27.39 5.16 -5.93
CA ALA A 230 -28.22 4.27 -6.71
C ALA A 230 -28.38 4.81 -8.14
N THR A 231 -27.33 4.86 -8.97
CA THR A 231 -27.52 5.27 -10.38
C THR A 231 -26.61 4.58 -11.41
N ARG A 232 -27.24 3.63 -12.10
CA ARG A 232 -27.35 3.42 -13.56
C ARG A 232 -26.09 3.52 -14.47
N TRP A 233 -25.66 2.32 -14.89
CA TRP A 233 -25.21 1.88 -16.23
C TRP A 233 -24.22 2.72 -17.06
N ILE A 234 -23.09 2.07 -17.36
CA ILE A 234 -22.08 2.40 -18.39
C ILE A 234 -22.77 2.87 -19.68
N SER A 235 -22.34 4.01 -20.23
CA SER A 235 -22.80 4.43 -21.56
C SER A 235 -22.25 3.46 -22.62
N SER A 236 -23.11 3.04 -23.55
CA SER A 236 -22.80 2.12 -24.64
C SER A 236 -21.62 2.57 -25.52
N GLN A 237 -21.25 3.84 -25.47
CA GLN A 237 -20.16 4.44 -26.23
C GLN A 237 -18.76 3.97 -25.77
N THR A 238 -18.56 3.71 -24.46
CA THR A 238 -17.25 3.28 -23.95
C THR A 238 -16.93 1.82 -24.30
N VAL A 239 -17.96 0.98 -24.42
CA VAL A 239 -17.81 -0.43 -24.85
C VAL A 239 -17.57 -0.54 -26.36
N ALA A 240 -18.22 0.31 -27.17
CA ALA A 240 -18.08 0.32 -28.62
C ALA A 240 -16.68 0.74 -29.11
N ALA A 241 -16.01 1.66 -28.40
CA ALA A 241 -14.66 2.09 -28.75
C ALA A 241 -13.61 0.96 -28.58
N PHE A 242 -13.81 0.07 -27.60
CA PHE A 242 -12.92 -1.06 -27.34
C PHE A 242 -13.09 -2.22 -28.32
N THR A 243 -14.32 -2.50 -28.75
CA THR A 243 -14.58 -3.54 -29.75
C THR A 243 -14.02 -3.15 -31.12
N LEU A 244 -14.12 -1.88 -31.52
CA LEU A 244 -13.56 -1.39 -32.78
C LEU A 244 -12.02 -1.43 -32.80
N GLY A 245 -11.35 -1.09 -31.69
CA GLY A 245 -9.87 -1.15 -31.60
C GLY A 245 -9.30 -2.57 -31.65
N ALA A 246 -10.00 -3.54 -31.06
CA ALA A 246 -9.61 -4.95 -31.08
C ALA A 246 -9.81 -5.59 -32.47
N VAL A 247 -10.90 -5.25 -33.17
CA VAL A 247 -11.19 -5.76 -34.52
C VAL A 247 -10.20 -5.19 -35.55
N ALA A 248 -9.85 -3.90 -35.46
CA ALA A 248 -8.85 -3.28 -36.34
C ALA A 248 -7.47 -3.94 -36.19
N SER A 249 -7.08 -4.29 -34.97
CA SER A 249 -5.80 -4.96 -34.67
C SER A 249 -5.76 -6.40 -35.21
N ALA A 250 -6.88 -7.14 -35.11
CA ALA A 250 -6.98 -8.51 -35.61
C ALA A 250 -7.05 -8.56 -37.15
N ALA A 251 -7.68 -7.58 -37.80
CA ALA A 251 -7.74 -7.46 -39.25
C ALA A 251 -6.36 -7.11 -39.85
N LEU A 252 -5.62 -6.20 -39.23
CA LEU A 252 -4.27 -5.83 -39.70
C LEU A 252 -3.30 -7.02 -39.67
N VAL A 253 -3.37 -7.85 -38.61
CA VAL A 253 -2.53 -9.05 -38.48
C VAL A 253 -2.87 -10.10 -39.54
N ARG A 254 -4.15 -10.26 -39.91
CA ARG A 254 -4.57 -11.18 -40.97
C ARG A 254 -4.14 -10.73 -42.37
N VAL A 255 -4.23 -9.44 -42.67
CA VAL A 255 -3.81 -8.89 -43.98
C VAL A 255 -2.29 -9.00 -44.15
N LEU A 256 -1.51 -8.71 -43.11
CA LEU A 256 -0.05 -8.85 -43.16
C LEU A 256 0.42 -10.31 -43.26
N HIS A 257 -0.38 -11.27 -42.80
CA HIS A 257 -0.05 -12.70 -42.93
C HIS A 257 -0.34 -13.26 -44.33
N GLN A 258 -1.33 -12.73 -45.05
CA GLN A 258 -1.66 -13.16 -46.40
C GLN A 258 -0.69 -12.64 -47.47
N GLN A 259 0.00 -11.51 -47.22
CA GLN A 259 0.98 -10.95 -48.15
C GLN A 259 2.38 -11.60 -48.09
N ARG A 260 2.62 -12.57 -47.21
CA ARG A 260 3.90 -13.31 -47.11
C ARG A 260 3.93 -14.65 -47.85
N PHE A 261 2.87 -14.99 -48.61
CA PHE A 261 2.76 -16.23 -49.37
C PHE A 261 2.43 -16.02 -50.86
N LEU A 262 2.80 -14.87 -51.41
CA LEU A 262 2.94 -14.63 -52.85
C LEU A 262 4.36 -14.14 -53.12
#